data_AF-R0MJ46-F1
#
_entry.id   AF-R0MJ46-F1
#
_cell.length_a   1.000
_cell.length_b   1.000
_cell.length_c   1.000
_cell.angle_alpha   90.00
_cell.angle_beta   90.00
_cell.angle_gamma   90.00
#
_symmetry.space_group_name_H-M   'P 1'
#
loop_
_entity.id
_entity.type
_entity.pdbx_description
1 polymer ?
#
loop_
_entity_poly.entity_id
_entity_poly.type
_entity_poly.pdbx_seq_one_letter_code
_entity_poly.pdbx_strand_id
1 'polypeptide(L)'
;MFTSLNENTSSDEQKRNFKREKLKLKKIYYNFLLNNKLDDIWNYKLQFEENRGYYERIRENALYNFVQKSKRLNIEKYQLTKYSKPLLEYISLIIDDNQLLKARKLLNIAKGNGFTCNKYYELDLKIREKR
;
A
#
# COMPACT_ATOMS: atom_id res chain seq x y z
N MET A 1 -27.59 -39.27 -23.22
CA MET A 1 -26.46 -38.33 -23.36
C MET A 1 -26.62 -37.25 -22.31
N PHE A 2 -25.79 -37.24 -21.27
CA PHE A 2 -25.74 -36.13 -20.33
C PHE A 2 -24.81 -35.07 -20.92
N THR A 3 -25.37 -33.95 -21.36
CA THR A 3 -24.60 -32.77 -21.72
C THR A 3 -24.01 -32.16 -20.45
N SER A 4 -22.68 -32.02 -20.41
CA SER A 4 -21.96 -31.37 -19.31
C SER A 4 -22.32 -29.89 -19.25
N LEU A 5 -23.28 -29.52 -18.39
CA LEU A 5 -23.80 -28.16 -18.24
C LEU A 5 -22.92 -27.23 -17.37
N ASN A 6 -21.73 -27.67 -16.92
CA ASN A 6 -21.13 -27.08 -15.71
C ASN A 6 -19.84 -26.26 -15.88
N GLU A 7 -19.11 -26.33 -16.98
CA GLU A 7 -17.84 -25.59 -17.08
C GLU A 7 -18.04 -24.09 -17.32
N ASN A 8 -18.97 -23.72 -18.21
CA ASN A 8 -19.24 -22.31 -18.52
C ASN A 8 -19.95 -21.59 -17.35
N THR A 9 -20.87 -22.28 -16.67
CA THR A 9 -21.63 -21.74 -15.53
C THR A 9 -20.72 -21.49 -14.33
N SER A 10 -19.77 -22.39 -14.06
CA SER A 10 -18.77 -22.25 -13.00
C SER A 10 -17.81 -21.07 -13.25
N SER A 11 -17.39 -20.86 -14.50
CA SER A 11 -16.51 -19.73 -14.86
C SER A 11 -17.18 -18.37 -14.64
N ASP A 12 -18.46 -18.24 -14.99
CA ASP A 12 -19.20 -17.00 -14.83
C ASP A 12 -19.51 -16.68 -13.37
N GLU A 13 -19.77 -17.70 -12.54
CA GLU A 13 -19.94 -17.52 -11.10
C GLU A 13 -18.64 -17.07 -10.42
N GLN A 14 -17.50 -17.66 -10.77
CA GLN A 14 -16.18 -17.23 -10.28
C GLN A 14 -15.90 -15.76 -10.66
N LYS A 15 -16.13 -15.38 -11.92
CA LYS A 15 -15.99 -13.97 -12.37
C LYS A 15 -16.88 -13.01 -11.58
N ARG A 16 -18.12 -13.42 -11.25
CA ARG A 16 -19.03 -12.62 -10.40
C ARG A 16 -18.48 -12.48 -8.98
N ASN A 17 -17.92 -13.55 -8.42
CA ASN A 17 -17.33 -13.52 -7.07
C ASN A 17 -16.07 -12.64 -7.01
N PHE A 18 -15.21 -12.66 -8.05
CA PHE A 18 -14.09 -11.73 -8.16
C PHE A 18 -14.55 -10.27 -8.15
N LYS A 19 -15.57 -9.94 -8.96
CA LYS A 19 -16.15 -8.60 -9.01
C LYS A 19 -16.74 -8.19 -7.65
N ARG A 20 -17.44 -9.10 -6.96
CA ARG A 20 -18.01 -8.85 -5.63
C ARG A 20 -16.92 -8.53 -4.60
N GLU A 21 -15.82 -9.28 -4.60
CA GLU A 21 -14.69 -8.98 -3.71
C GLU A 21 -14.02 -7.64 -4.05
N LYS A 22 -13.78 -7.32 -5.34
CA LYS A 22 -13.28 -5.99 -5.73
C LYS A 22 -14.17 -4.86 -5.19
N LEU A 23 -15.49 -5.02 -5.25
CA LEU A 23 -16.43 -4.04 -4.69
C LEU A 23 -16.32 -3.93 -3.17
N LYS A 24 -16.13 -5.04 -2.44
CA LYS A 24 -15.89 -5.03 -0.99
C LYS A 24 -14.59 -4.27 -0.66
N LEU A 25 -13.50 -4.58 -1.35
CA LEU A 25 -12.22 -3.90 -1.22
C LEU A 25 -12.35 -2.39 -1.47
N LYS A 26 -13.08 -2.01 -2.53
CA LYS A 26 -13.36 -0.60 -2.85
C LYS A 26 -14.12 0.10 -1.73
N LYS A 27 -15.15 -0.56 -1.16
CA LYS A 27 -15.90 -0.03 -0.01
C LYS A 27 -15.02 0.16 1.22
N ILE A 28 -14.17 -0.82 1.54
CA ILE A 28 -13.23 -0.72 2.65
C ILE A 28 -12.27 0.47 2.45
N TYR A 29 -11.76 0.67 1.23
CA TYR A 29 -10.91 1.82 0.92
C TYR A 29 -11.64 3.15 1.09
N TYR A 30 -12.89 3.27 0.62
CA TYR A 30 -13.67 4.50 0.83
C TYR A 30 -13.97 4.76 2.31
N ASN A 31 -14.31 3.72 3.07
CA ASN A 31 -14.51 3.85 4.51
C ASN A 31 -13.21 4.29 5.21
N PHE A 32 -12.06 3.80 4.76
CA PHE A 32 -10.76 4.28 5.22
C PHE A 32 -10.55 5.77 4.91
N LEU A 33 -10.90 6.25 3.72
CA LEU A 33 -10.74 7.68 3.39
C LEU A 33 -11.56 8.59 4.31
N LEU A 34 -12.71 8.12 4.79
CA LEU A 34 -13.58 8.83 5.73
C LEU A 34 -13.07 8.74 7.18
N ASN A 35 -12.71 7.54 7.63
CA ASN A 35 -12.50 7.26 9.07
C ASN A 35 -11.02 7.10 9.45
N ASN A 36 -10.11 7.13 8.48
CA ASN A 36 -8.66 6.96 8.60
C ASN A 36 -8.21 5.65 9.30
N LYS A 37 -9.04 4.60 9.28
CA LYS A 37 -8.75 3.30 9.90
C LYS A 37 -8.00 2.38 8.93
N LEU A 38 -6.67 2.40 8.96
CA LEU A 38 -5.83 1.51 8.14
C LEU A 38 -6.03 0.03 8.46
N ASP A 39 -6.37 -0.29 9.71
CA ASP A 39 -6.55 -1.66 10.18
C ASP A 39 -7.62 -2.42 9.41
N ASP A 40 -8.69 -1.75 8.98
CA ASP A 40 -9.76 -2.38 8.20
C ASP A 40 -9.24 -2.88 6.85
N ILE A 41 -8.28 -2.16 6.25
CA ILE A 41 -7.62 -2.58 5.01
C ILE A 41 -6.66 -3.73 5.30
N TRP A 42 -5.80 -3.63 6.33
CA TRP A 42 -4.76 -4.63 6.61
C TRP A 42 -5.31 -5.97 7.13
N ASN A 43 -6.43 -5.93 7.85
CA ASN A 43 -7.08 -7.12 8.40
C ASN A 43 -7.99 -7.82 7.38
N TYR A 44 -8.19 -7.24 6.19
CA TYR A 44 -8.99 -7.86 5.16
C TYR A 44 -8.36 -9.18 4.67
N LYS A 45 -9.12 -10.28 4.81
CA LYS A 45 -8.73 -11.59 4.28
C LYS A 45 -9.16 -11.70 2.83
N LEU A 46 -8.19 -11.63 1.92
CA LEU A 46 -8.41 -11.84 0.49
C LEU A 46 -8.90 -13.27 0.25
N GLN A 47 -9.98 -13.40 -0.51
CA GLN A 47 -10.61 -14.67 -0.87
C GLN A 47 -10.16 -15.17 -2.24
N PHE A 48 -9.83 -14.25 -3.17
CA PHE A 48 -9.45 -14.60 -4.54
C PHE A 48 -8.11 -13.98 -4.93
N GLU A 49 -7.16 -14.82 -5.35
CA GLU A 49 -5.79 -14.40 -5.71
C GLU A 49 -5.76 -13.45 -6.92
N GLU A 50 -6.75 -13.57 -7.82
CA GLU A 50 -6.96 -12.68 -8.97
C GLU A 50 -7.14 -11.21 -8.54
N ASN A 51 -7.57 -10.98 -7.31
CA ASN A 51 -7.74 -9.65 -6.73
C ASN A 51 -6.52 -9.15 -5.96
N ARG A 52 -5.45 -9.95 -5.80
CA ARG A 52 -4.25 -9.58 -5.05
C ARG A 52 -3.64 -8.28 -5.57
N GLY A 53 -3.45 -8.14 -6.87
CA GLY A 53 -2.88 -6.92 -7.45
C GLY A 53 -3.74 -5.67 -7.20
N TYR A 54 -5.06 -5.82 -7.17
CA TYR A 54 -5.97 -4.72 -6.84
C TYR A 54 -5.90 -4.36 -5.34
N TYR A 55 -5.82 -5.37 -4.48
CA TYR A 55 -5.69 -5.18 -3.04
C TYR A 55 -4.37 -4.51 -2.65
N GLU A 56 -3.26 -4.90 -3.27
CA GLU A 56 -1.95 -4.27 -3.04
C GLU A 56 -1.94 -2.79 -3.46
N ARG A 57 -2.60 -2.43 -4.57
CA ARG A 57 -2.79 -1.02 -4.95
C ARG A 57 -3.61 -0.24 -3.93
N ILE A 58 -4.65 -0.86 -3.36
CA ILE A 58 -5.45 -0.25 -2.29
C ILE A 58 -4.59 0.00 -1.06
N ARG A 59 -3.77 -0.97 -0.64
CA ARG A 59 -2.83 -0.83 0.48
C ARG A 59 -1.84 0.31 0.24
N GLU A 60 -1.20 0.35 -0.92
CA GLU A 60 -0.26 1.42 -1.26
C GLU A 60 -0.92 2.80 -1.21
N ASN A 61 -2.08 2.94 -1.86
CA ASN A 61 -2.82 4.21 -1.88
C ASN A 61 -3.30 4.62 -0.48
N ALA A 62 -3.75 3.67 0.34
CA ALA A 62 -4.19 3.95 1.69
C ALA A 62 -3.04 4.43 2.57
N LEU A 63 -1.89 3.76 2.50
CA LEU A 63 -0.68 4.20 3.19
C LEU A 63 -0.24 5.59 2.74
N TYR A 64 -0.25 5.86 1.44
CA TYR A 64 0.13 7.17 0.91
C TYR A 64 -0.76 8.27 1.48
N ASN A 65 -2.08 8.08 1.43
CA ASN A 65 -3.04 9.03 2.02
C ASN A 65 -2.91 9.15 3.54
N PHE A 66 -2.63 8.05 4.24
CA PHE A 66 -2.45 8.08 5.69
C PHE A 66 -1.20 8.86 6.09
N VAL A 67 -0.08 8.61 5.42
CA VAL A 67 1.21 9.28 5.66
C VAL A 67 1.07 10.79 5.47
N GLN A 68 0.34 11.22 4.43
CA GLN A 68 0.07 12.65 4.20
C GLN A 68 -0.70 13.33 5.36
N LYS A 69 -1.51 12.58 6.10
CA LYS A 69 -2.31 13.10 7.22
C LYS A 69 -1.66 12.90 8.59
N SER A 70 -0.83 11.88 8.75
CA SER A 70 -0.28 11.49 10.05
C SER A 70 1.16 10.97 9.95
N LYS A 71 2.02 11.53 10.80
CA LYS A 71 3.40 11.08 10.99
C LYS A 71 3.50 9.87 11.93
N ARG A 72 2.43 9.56 12.66
CA ARG A 72 2.35 8.43 13.60
C ARG A 72 1.89 7.18 12.84
N LEU A 73 2.85 6.53 12.18
CA LEU A 73 2.64 5.28 11.46
C LEU A 73 3.53 4.18 12.05
N ASN A 74 2.94 3.01 12.31
CA ASN A 74 3.72 1.81 12.63
C ASN A 74 4.23 1.17 11.33
N ILE A 75 5.51 1.40 11.04
CA ILE A 75 6.18 0.99 9.80
C ILE A 75 6.12 -0.53 9.59
N GLU A 76 6.29 -1.30 10.67
CA GLU A 76 6.33 -2.78 10.62
C GLU A 76 4.93 -3.36 10.43
N LYS A 77 3.96 -2.92 11.26
CA LYS A 77 2.57 -3.39 11.21
C LYS A 77 1.98 -3.24 9.81
N TYR A 78 2.20 -2.09 9.19
CA TYR A 78 1.65 -1.79 7.87
C TYR A 78 2.64 -2.07 6.72
N GLN A 79 3.80 -2.67 7.01
CA GLN A 79 4.79 -3.07 6.01
C GLN A 79 5.15 -1.95 5.02
N LEU A 80 5.29 -0.72 5.52
CA LEU A 80 5.50 0.49 4.71
C LEU A 80 6.66 0.34 3.72
N THR A 81 7.71 -0.38 4.11
CA THR A 81 8.93 -0.60 3.31
C THR A 81 8.69 -1.37 2.01
N LYS A 82 7.53 -2.04 1.86
CA LYS A 82 7.15 -2.72 0.61
C LYS A 82 6.72 -1.74 -0.49
N TYR A 83 6.34 -0.52 -0.13
CA TYR A 83 5.69 0.41 -1.05
C TYR A 83 6.54 1.66 -1.25
N SER A 84 7.03 1.86 -2.48
CA SER A 84 7.95 2.95 -2.82
C SER A 84 7.37 4.33 -2.52
N LYS A 85 6.19 4.64 -3.05
CA LYS A 85 5.58 5.97 -2.92
C LYS A 85 5.33 6.41 -1.47
N PRO A 86 4.59 5.64 -0.64
CA PRO A 86 4.34 6.05 0.74
C PRO A 86 5.60 6.03 1.60
N LEU A 87 6.58 5.15 1.32
CA LEU A 87 7.86 5.15 2.05
C LEU A 87 8.63 6.45 1.82
N LEU A 88 8.78 6.88 0.57
CA LEU A 88 9.49 8.11 0.24
C LEU A 88 8.77 9.35 0.78
N GLU A 89 7.43 9.35 0.78
CA GLU A 89 6.64 10.41 1.41
C GLU A 89 6.89 10.47 2.92
N TYR A 90 6.86 9.31 3.58
CA TYR A 90 7.12 9.22 5.01
C TYR A 90 8.53 9.70 5.37
N ILE A 91 9.53 9.33 4.56
CA ILE A 91 10.92 9.80 4.72
C ILE A 91 10.98 11.33 4.66
N SER A 92 10.28 11.97 3.71
CA SER A 92 10.23 13.43 3.63
C SER A 92 9.72 14.06 4.93
N LEU A 93 8.59 13.56 5.45
CA LEU A 93 7.98 14.09 6.66
C LEU A 93 8.89 14.00 7.89
N ILE A 94 9.62 12.89 8.03
CA ILE A 94 10.52 12.72 9.17
C ILE A 94 11.85 13.48 9.01
N ILE A 95 12.28 13.81 7.78
CA ILE A 95 13.38 14.76 7.54
C ILE A 95 12.96 16.16 7.96
N ASP A 96 11.71 16.54 7.70
CA ASP A 96 11.16 17.82 8.12
C ASP A 96 11.03 17.91 9.64
N ASP A 97 10.78 16.78 10.32
CA ASP A 97 10.82 16.65 11.78
C ASP A 97 12.24 16.46 12.36
N ASN A 98 13.29 16.67 11.56
CA ASN A 98 14.68 16.54 11.98
C ASN A 98 15.09 15.14 12.50
N GLN A 99 14.34 14.09 12.15
CA GLN A 99 14.68 12.70 12.50
C GLN A 99 15.65 12.08 11.48
N LEU A 100 16.79 12.74 11.25
CA LEU A 100 17.71 12.45 10.14
C LEU A 100 18.30 11.03 10.18
N LEU A 101 18.58 10.49 11.38
CA LEU A 101 19.08 9.11 11.54
C LEU A 101 18.05 8.09 11.05
N LYS A 102 16.78 8.28 11.42
CA LYS A 102 15.67 7.42 11.01
C LYS A 102 15.42 7.54 9.51
N ALA A 103 15.42 8.77 8.99
CA ALA A 103 15.30 9.03 7.56
C ALA A 103 16.36 8.30 6.74
N ARG A 104 17.64 8.38 7.16
CA ARG A 104 18.75 7.70 6.48
C ARG A 104 18.62 6.18 6.49
N LYS A 105 18.20 5.59 7.62
CA LYS A 105 17.94 4.14 7.71
C LYS A 105 16.84 3.71 6.73
N LEU A 106 15.73 4.43 6.68
CA LEU A 106 14.62 4.12 5.77
C LEU A 106 15.00 4.36 4.30
N LEU A 107 15.82 5.38 4.02
CA LEU A 107 16.32 5.65 2.68
C LEU A 107 17.25 4.52 2.20
N ASN A 108 18.12 4.00 3.06
CA ASN A 108 18.94 2.82 2.73
C ASN A 108 18.08 1.58 2.44
N ILE A 109 16.98 1.38 3.17
CA ILE A 109 16.02 0.32 2.88
C ILE A 109 15.35 0.54 1.51
N ALA A 110 14.95 1.78 1.21
CA ALA A 110 14.39 2.13 -0.10
C ALA A 110 15.38 1.81 -1.23
N LYS A 111 16.67 2.12 -1.05
CA LYS A 111 17.74 1.75 -2.00
C LYS A 111 17.86 0.23 -2.15
N GLY A 112 17.87 -0.51 -1.04
CA GLY A 112 17.93 -1.97 -1.05
C GLY A 112 16.75 -2.62 -1.79
N ASN A 113 15.58 -1.99 -1.75
CA ASN A 113 14.38 -2.42 -2.47
C ASN A 113 14.31 -1.91 -3.93
N GLY A 114 15.35 -1.22 -4.42
CA GLY A 114 15.40 -0.69 -5.79
C GLY A 114 14.55 0.57 -6.02
N PHE A 115 14.14 1.29 -4.97
CA PHE A 115 13.33 2.50 -5.07
C PHE A 115 14.16 3.76 -5.37
N THR A 116 15.04 3.70 -6.37
CA THR A 116 15.99 4.76 -6.73
C THR A 116 15.43 5.69 -7.81
N CYS A 117 14.36 6.42 -7.50
CA CYS A 117 13.75 7.42 -8.39
C CYS A 117 14.23 8.85 -8.07
N ASN A 118 13.81 9.86 -8.84
CA ASN A 118 14.22 11.27 -8.62
C ASN A 118 13.97 11.73 -7.17
N LYS A 119 12.80 11.41 -6.61
CA LYS A 119 12.44 11.73 -5.22
C LYS A 119 13.40 11.09 -4.20
N TYR A 120 13.93 9.90 -4.48
CA TYR A 120 14.95 9.30 -3.63
C TYR A 120 16.21 10.17 -3.56
N TYR A 121 16.70 10.64 -4.71
CA TYR A 121 17.91 11.45 -4.79
C TYR A 121 17.72 12.84 -4.15
N GLU A 122 16.55 13.44 -4.33
CA GLU A 122 16.16 14.68 -3.65
C GLU A 122 16.22 14.52 -2.13
N LEU A 123 15.68 13.42 -1.60
CA LEU A 123 15.69 13.15 -0.16
C LEU A 123 17.10 12.87 0.37
N ASP A 124 17.94 12.15 -0.39
CA ASP A 124 19.34 11.92 0.00
C ASP A 124 20.12 13.24 0.09
N LEU A 125 19.94 14.12 -0.89
CA LEU A 125 20.56 15.44 -0.93
C LEU A 125 20.09 16.30 0.26
N LYS A 126 18.78 16.34 0.51
CA LYS A 126 18.18 17.06 1.65
C LYS A 126 18.72 16.59 3.01
N ILE A 127 18.99 15.29 3.17
CA ILE A 127 19.61 14.76 4.40
C ILE A 127 21.08 15.21 4.52
N ARG A 128 21.82 15.30 3.42
CA ARG A 128 23.23 15.71 3.41
C ARG A 128 23.39 17.20 3.74
N GLU A 129 22.49 18.05 3.24
CA GLU A 129 22.52 19.49 3.48
C GLU A 129 22.14 19.89 4.90
N LYS A 130 21.34 19.07 5.60
CA LYS A 130 20.94 19.31 7.00
C LYS A 130 21.93 18.77 8.04
N ARG A 131 23.05 18.16 7.62
CA ARG A 131 24.11 17.66 8.52
C ARG A 131 25.13 18.75 8.80
#